data_AF-A0A9E2FQK4-F1
#
_entry.id   AF-A0A9E2FQK4-F1
#
_cell.length_a   1.000
_cell.length_b   1.000
_cell.length_c   1.000
_cell.angle_alpha   90.00
_cell.angle_beta   90.00
_cell.angle_gamma   90.00
#
_symmetry.space_group_name_H-M   'P 1'
#
loop_
_entity.id
_entity.type
_entity.pdbx_description
1 polymer ?
#
loop_
_entity_poly.entity_id
_entity_poly.type
_entity_poly.pdbx_seq_one_letter_code
_entity_poly.pdbx_strand_id
1 'polypeptide(L)'
;MIDPYIETTRNLAYLLASALFIFGLKGLTHPRTAVRGMQMGALGMFVAVLATVMAGGILSWTWVVAGLLIGSIVGVLMAIMIPLTDIPQMIALFNGFGGAASFLVAGSELIVRTAANGAGAGAESDSGTTGVIPIQSLIAIAASGMIGSLTLFGSLIAAGKLHEVSLSWGGKKVRM
;
A
#
# COMPACT_ATOMS: atom_id res chain seq x y z
N MET A 1 -21.89 16.78 8.99
CA MET A 1 -22.60 16.65 7.70
C MET A 1 -21.58 16.96 6.62
N ILE A 2 -20.94 15.93 6.05
CA ILE A 2 -20.01 16.10 4.93
C ILE A 2 -20.87 16.50 3.73
N ASP A 3 -20.51 17.58 3.03
CA ASP A 3 -21.29 18.07 1.90
C ASP A 3 -21.40 16.97 0.82
N PRO A 4 -22.61 16.63 0.32
CA PRO A 4 -22.82 15.58 -0.68
C PRO A 4 -22.00 15.77 -1.97
N TYR A 5 -21.56 17.01 -2.23
CA TYR A 5 -20.64 17.34 -3.32
C TYR A 5 -19.26 16.71 -3.12
N ILE A 6 -18.71 16.68 -1.90
CA ILE A 6 -17.36 16.13 -1.63
C ILE A 6 -17.32 14.63 -1.88
N GLU A 7 -18.34 13.89 -1.45
CA GLU A 7 -18.44 12.45 -1.67
C GLU A 7 -18.57 12.11 -3.16
N THR A 8 -19.39 12.87 -3.89
CA THR A 8 -19.55 12.71 -5.34
C THR A 8 -18.23 12.99 -6.06
N THR A 9 -17.53 14.07 -5.71
CA THR A 9 -16.21 14.41 -6.27
C THR A 9 -15.18 13.33 -5.97
N ARG A 10 -15.14 12.78 -4.75
CA ARG A 10 -14.25 11.67 -4.36
C ARG A 10 -14.51 10.43 -5.21
N ASN A 11 -15.77 10.02 -5.35
CA ASN A 11 -16.13 8.83 -6.12
C ASN A 11 -15.78 9.00 -7.61
N LEU A 12 -15.99 10.20 -8.17
CA LEU A 12 -15.55 10.52 -9.53
C LEU A 12 -14.03 10.49 -9.67
N ALA A 13 -13.29 10.99 -8.69
CA ALA A 13 -11.83 10.94 -8.69
C ALA A 13 -11.30 9.49 -8.61
N TYR A 14 -11.91 8.62 -7.80
CA TYR A 14 -11.57 7.20 -7.75
C TYR A 14 -11.92 6.46 -9.05
N LEU A 15 -13.03 6.80 -9.70
CA LEU A 15 -13.39 6.28 -11.01
C LEU A 15 -12.37 6.71 -12.07
N LEU A 16 -11.98 7.98 -12.07
CA LEU A 16 -10.93 8.50 -12.96
C LEU A 16 -9.59 7.80 -12.72
N ALA A 17 -9.15 7.68 -11.45
CA ALA A 17 -7.92 6.98 -11.08
C ALA A 17 -7.94 5.52 -11.54
N SER A 18 -9.06 4.81 -11.36
CA SER A 18 -9.23 3.44 -11.82
C SER A 18 -9.11 3.32 -13.35
N ALA A 19 -9.73 4.25 -14.09
CA ALA A 19 -9.59 4.29 -15.56
C ALA A 19 -8.13 4.53 -15.99
N LEU A 20 -7.43 5.47 -15.35
CA LEU A 20 -6.01 5.74 -15.58
C LEU A 20 -5.13 4.50 -15.32
N PHE A 21 -5.39 3.75 -14.25
CA PHE A 21 -4.69 2.49 -13.98
C PHE A 21 -4.96 1.44 -15.06
N ILE A 22 -6.21 1.28 -15.51
CA ILE A 22 -6.55 0.33 -16.59
C ILE A 22 -5.80 0.68 -17.89
N PHE A 23 -5.83 1.95 -18.30
CA PHE A 23 -5.09 2.40 -19.48
C PHE A 23 -3.57 2.30 -19.28
N GLY A 24 -3.08 2.56 -18.07
CA GLY A 24 -1.69 2.39 -17.69
C GLY A 24 -1.21 0.95 -17.88
N LEU A 25 -1.92 -0.01 -17.28
CA LEU A 25 -1.63 -1.45 -17.41
C LEU A 25 -1.73 -1.91 -18.87
N LYS A 26 -2.73 -1.44 -19.61
CA LYS A 26 -2.83 -1.70 -21.05
C LYS A 26 -1.59 -1.21 -21.80
N GLY A 27 -1.10 -0.01 -21.46
CA GLY A 27 0.11 0.56 -22.05
C GLY A 27 1.39 -0.23 -21.76
N LEU A 28 1.47 -0.92 -20.62
CA LEU A 28 2.62 -1.74 -20.24
C LEU A 28 2.76 -3.03 -21.07
N THR A 29 1.71 -3.45 -21.79
CA THR A 29 1.73 -4.68 -22.59
C THR A 29 2.58 -4.59 -23.87
N HIS A 30 2.94 -3.37 -24.31
CA HIS A 30 3.72 -3.15 -25.52
C HIS A 30 4.92 -2.22 -25.25
N PRO A 31 6.16 -2.58 -25.65
CA PRO A 31 7.35 -1.78 -25.37
C PRO A 31 7.25 -0.33 -25.86
N ARG A 32 6.60 -0.10 -27.00
CA ARG A 32 6.41 1.24 -27.59
C ARG A 32 5.54 2.16 -26.72
N THR A 33 4.63 1.60 -25.92
CA THR A 33 3.70 2.36 -25.06
C THR A 33 4.03 2.27 -23.59
N ALA A 34 5.03 1.48 -23.19
CA ALA A 34 5.33 1.19 -21.78
C ALA A 34 5.59 2.45 -20.94
N VAL A 35 6.35 3.41 -21.47
CA VAL A 35 6.64 4.68 -20.76
C VAL A 35 5.36 5.48 -20.50
N ARG A 36 4.50 5.62 -21.52
CA ARG A 36 3.21 6.31 -21.38
C ARG A 36 2.28 5.56 -20.43
N GLY A 37 2.28 4.23 -20.49
CA GLY A 37 1.52 3.38 -19.56
C GLY A 37 1.93 3.61 -18.11
N MET A 38 3.24 3.66 -17.85
CA MET A 38 3.76 3.95 -16.51
C MET A 38 3.38 5.36 -16.02
N GLN A 39 3.44 6.38 -16.91
CA GLN A 39 3.02 7.74 -16.58
C GLN A 39 1.52 7.83 -16.25
N MET A 40 0.66 7.14 -17.01
CA MET A 40 -0.78 7.06 -16.71
C MET A 40 -1.04 6.41 -15.35
N GLY A 41 -0.33 5.33 -15.03
CA GLY A 41 -0.41 4.68 -13.72
C GLY A 41 0.05 5.59 -12.58
N ALA A 42 1.16 6.31 -12.76
CA ALA A 42 1.65 7.28 -11.78
C ALA A 42 0.65 8.43 -11.55
N LEU A 43 0.03 8.94 -12.62
CA LEU A 43 -1.00 9.97 -12.52
C LEU A 43 -2.27 9.44 -11.85
N GLY A 44 -2.68 8.19 -12.14
CA GLY A 44 -3.77 7.51 -11.44
C GLY A 44 -3.53 7.40 -9.94
N MET A 45 -2.33 6.98 -9.53
CA MET A 45 -1.94 6.92 -8.12
C MET A 45 -1.97 8.30 -7.45
N PHE A 46 -1.45 9.33 -8.13
CA PHE A 46 -1.48 10.71 -7.63
C PHE A 46 -2.92 11.21 -7.39
N VAL A 47 -3.82 11.00 -8.36
CA VAL A 47 -5.24 11.36 -8.23
C VAL A 47 -5.90 10.63 -7.06
N ALA A 48 -5.64 9.33 -6.90
CA ALA A 48 -6.20 8.53 -5.81
C ALA A 48 -5.75 9.05 -4.43
N VAL A 49 -4.45 9.27 -4.23
CA VAL A 49 -3.92 9.79 -2.97
C VAL A 49 -4.49 11.17 -2.66
N LEU A 50 -4.54 12.06 -3.65
CA LEU A 50 -5.09 13.40 -3.47
C LEU A 50 -6.57 13.36 -3.08
N ALA A 51 -7.36 12.51 -3.74
CA ALA A 51 -8.77 12.31 -3.41
C ALA A 51 -8.97 11.78 -1.97
N THR A 52 -8.14 10.81 -1.54
CA THR A 52 -8.19 10.29 -0.16
C THR A 52 -7.83 11.37 0.86
N VAL A 53 -6.81 12.17 0.59
CA VAL A 53 -6.37 13.24 1.48
C VAL A 53 -7.42 14.36 1.58
N MET A 54 -8.10 14.69 0.47
CA MET A 54 -9.14 15.73 0.45
C MET A 54 -10.48 15.25 1.03
N ALA A 55 -10.71 13.94 1.15
CA ALA A 55 -11.97 13.38 1.66
C ALA A 55 -12.23 13.63 3.15
N GLY A 56 -11.27 14.21 3.89
CA GLY A 56 -11.38 14.43 5.33
C GLY A 56 -11.08 13.16 6.15
N GLY A 57 -11.27 13.23 7.47
CA GLY A 57 -11.01 12.09 8.38
C GLY A 57 -9.54 11.88 8.76
N ILE A 58 -8.66 12.83 8.45
CA ILE A 58 -7.25 12.78 8.85
C ILE A 58 -7.15 13.16 10.34
N LEU A 59 -6.85 12.15 11.18
CA LEU A 59 -6.65 12.34 12.61
C LEU A 59 -5.46 13.28 12.92
N SER A 60 -4.41 13.23 12.10
CA SER A 60 -3.23 14.07 12.24
C SER A 60 -2.49 14.25 10.92
N TRP A 61 -2.51 15.47 10.41
CA TRP A 61 -1.77 15.86 9.20
C TRP A 61 -0.26 15.67 9.36
N THR A 62 0.26 15.82 10.58
CA THR A 62 1.68 15.61 10.88
C THR A 62 2.12 14.21 10.48
N TRP A 63 1.36 13.17 10.86
CA TRP A 63 1.73 11.78 10.55
C TRP A 63 1.57 11.45 9.06
N VAL A 64 0.52 11.97 8.41
CA VAL A 64 0.31 11.78 6.97
C VAL A 64 1.44 12.41 6.16
N VAL A 65 1.76 13.67 6.44
CA VAL A 65 2.82 14.41 5.72
C VAL A 65 4.20 13.81 6.04
N ALA A 66 4.48 13.47 7.30
CA ALA A 66 5.74 12.83 7.68
C ALA A 66 5.91 11.47 6.98
N GLY A 67 4.87 10.63 6.98
CA GLY A 67 4.89 9.33 6.30
C GLY A 67 5.10 9.47 4.79
N LEU A 68 4.38 10.41 4.15
CA LEU A 68 4.52 10.69 2.72
C LEU A 68 5.92 11.19 2.38
N LEU A 69 6.47 12.13 3.16
CA LEU A 69 7.81 12.68 2.94
C LEU A 69 8.89 11.63 3.14
N ILE A 70 8.89 10.94 4.29
CA ILE A 70 9.92 9.93 4.59
C ILE A 70 9.85 8.78 3.57
N GLY A 71 8.64 8.27 3.30
CA GLY A 71 8.44 7.17 2.34
C GLY A 71 8.83 7.54 0.92
N SER A 72 8.45 8.74 0.45
CA SER A 72 8.82 9.20 -0.91
C SER A 72 10.32 9.45 -1.04
N ILE A 73 10.97 10.07 -0.04
CA ILE A 73 12.42 10.31 -0.05
C ILE A 73 13.16 8.97 -0.10
N VAL A 74 12.85 8.04 0.81
CA VAL A 74 13.51 6.73 0.86
C VAL A 74 13.24 5.94 -0.44
N GLY A 75 12.01 5.96 -0.95
CA GLY A 75 11.64 5.29 -2.19
C GLY A 75 12.38 5.84 -3.43
N VAL A 76 12.47 7.17 -3.57
CA VAL A 76 13.17 7.83 -4.67
C VAL A 76 14.67 7.57 -4.60
N LEU A 77 15.27 7.66 -3.41
CA LEU A 77 16.69 7.38 -3.22
C LEU A 77 17.00 5.92 -3.58
N MET A 78 16.24 4.95 -3.07
CA MET A 78 16.42 3.55 -3.43
C MET A 78 16.26 3.32 -4.94
N ALA A 79 15.28 3.95 -5.58
CA ALA A 79 15.02 3.77 -7.01
C ALA A 79 16.11 4.32 -7.93
N ILE A 80 16.73 5.45 -7.56
CA ILE A 80 17.74 6.12 -8.40
C ILE A 80 19.16 5.59 -8.11
N MET A 81 19.44 5.17 -6.89
CA MET A 81 20.78 4.75 -6.46
C MET A 81 21.09 3.26 -6.72
N ILE A 82 20.11 2.44 -7.09
CA ILE A 82 20.31 1.01 -7.32
C ILE A 82 21.07 0.75 -8.65
N PRO A 83 22.02 -0.20 -8.68
CA PRO A 83 22.57 -0.71 -9.94
C PRO A 83 21.49 -1.37 -10.81
N LEU A 84 21.61 -1.27 -12.14
CA LEU A 84 20.66 -1.91 -13.08
C LEU A 84 20.66 -3.46 -12.97
N THR A 85 21.77 -4.05 -12.52
CA THR A 85 21.88 -5.50 -12.24
C THR A 85 21.00 -5.94 -11.08
N ASP A 86 20.69 -4.99 -10.19
CA ASP A 86 20.06 -5.21 -8.89
C ASP A 86 18.58 -4.78 -8.93
N ILE A 87 18.03 -4.53 -10.13
CA ILE A 87 16.62 -4.24 -10.33
C ILE A 87 15.72 -5.38 -9.80
N PRO A 88 16.02 -6.68 -10.02
CA PRO A 88 15.12 -7.76 -9.56
C PRO A 88 14.90 -7.77 -8.04
N GLN A 89 15.96 -7.56 -7.25
CA GLN A 89 15.86 -7.54 -5.78
C GLN A 89 15.16 -6.27 -5.27
N MET A 90 15.39 -5.13 -5.92
CA MET A 90 14.68 -3.90 -5.56
C MET A 90 13.17 -4.02 -5.83
N ILE A 91 12.76 -4.65 -6.94
CA ILE A 91 11.35 -4.92 -7.23
C ILE A 91 10.74 -5.82 -6.14
N ALA A 92 11.47 -6.85 -5.69
CA ALA A 92 11.03 -7.71 -4.60
C ALA A 92 10.82 -6.91 -3.30
N LEU A 93 11.78 -6.06 -2.92
CA LEU A 93 11.67 -5.21 -1.73
C LEU A 93 10.48 -4.23 -1.80
N PHE A 94 10.29 -3.55 -2.93
CA PHE A 94 9.15 -2.62 -3.09
C PHE A 94 7.80 -3.34 -3.03
N ASN A 95 7.70 -4.56 -3.56
CA ASN A 95 6.51 -5.39 -3.39
C ASN A 95 6.29 -5.78 -1.92
N GLY A 96 7.38 -6.06 -1.19
CA GLY A 96 7.36 -6.35 0.24
C GLY A 96 6.85 -5.19 1.08
N PHE A 97 7.27 -3.95 0.79
CA PHE A 97 6.75 -2.76 1.47
C PHE A 97 5.25 -2.54 1.20
N GLY A 98 4.75 -2.88 0.01
CA GLY A 98 3.31 -2.91 -0.28
C GLY A 98 2.55 -3.94 0.58
N GLY A 99 3.15 -5.12 0.79
CA GLY A 99 2.64 -6.13 1.71
C GLY A 99 2.61 -5.65 3.17
N ALA A 100 3.71 -5.03 3.64
CA ALA A 100 3.78 -4.43 4.97
C ALA A 100 2.71 -3.35 5.18
N ALA A 101 2.49 -2.48 4.19
CA ALA A 101 1.44 -1.47 4.25
C ALA A 101 0.06 -2.10 4.42
N SER A 102 -0.26 -3.14 3.63
CA SER A 102 -1.53 -3.88 3.73
C SER A 102 -1.70 -4.52 5.12
N PHE A 103 -0.65 -5.15 5.65
CA PHE A 103 -0.66 -5.75 6.99
C PHE A 103 -0.89 -4.71 8.09
N LEU A 104 -0.20 -3.57 8.04
CA LEU A 104 -0.34 -2.50 9.02
C LEU A 104 -1.73 -1.83 8.96
N VAL A 105 -2.26 -1.61 7.76
CA VAL A 105 -3.62 -1.08 7.58
C VAL A 105 -4.65 -2.05 8.17
N ALA A 106 -4.56 -3.35 7.85
CA ALA A 106 -5.44 -4.38 8.42
C ALA A 106 -5.33 -4.45 9.96
N GLY A 107 -4.12 -4.38 10.50
CA GLY A 107 -3.88 -4.35 11.95
C GLY A 107 -4.49 -3.11 12.61
N SER A 108 -4.33 -1.94 12.00
CA SER A 108 -4.92 -0.69 12.50
C SER A 108 -6.44 -0.74 12.51
N GLU A 109 -7.05 -1.28 11.45
CA GLU A 109 -8.49 -1.41 11.32
C GLU A 109 -9.06 -2.40 12.35
N LEU A 110 -8.34 -3.51 12.60
CA LEU A 110 -8.72 -4.48 13.63
C LEU A 110 -8.69 -3.84 15.02
N ILE A 111 -7.64 -3.09 15.36
CA ILE A 111 -7.50 -2.40 16.66
C ILE A 111 -8.63 -1.38 16.84
N VAL A 112 -8.89 -0.53 15.85
CA VAL A 112 -9.95 0.49 15.94
C VAL A 112 -11.33 -0.16 16.12
N ARG A 113 -11.63 -1.19 15.34
CA ARG A 113 -12.93 -1.89 15.42
C ARG A 113 -13.11 -2.69 16.70
N THR A 114 -12.05 -3.29 17.23
CA THR A 114 -12.11 -4.04 18.50
C THR A 114 -12.17 -3.11 19.71
N ALA A 115 -11.43 -1.99 19.70
CA ALA A 115 -11.52 -0.96 20.73
C ALA A 115 -12.92 -0.33 20.79
N ALA A 116 -13.54 -0.10 19.64
CA ALA A 116 -14.92 0.40 19.54
C ALA A 116 -15.96 -0.54 20.20
N ASN A 117 -15.67 -1.84 20.33
CA ASN A 117 -16.54 -2.81 21.00
C ASN A 117 -16.32 -2.87 22.54
N GLY A 118 -15.25 -2.26 23.08
CA GLY A 118 -14.83 -2.41 24.48
C GLY A 118 -14.86 -1.12 25.33
N ALA A 119 -14.58 0.05 24.77
CA ALA A 119 -14.67 1.34 25.47
C ALA A 119 -14.61 2.49 24.46
N GLY A 120 -15.47 3.51 24.63
CA GLY A 120 -15.57 4.64 23.73
C GLY A 120 -14.22 5.32 23.43
N ALA A 121 -13.74 5.15 22.21
CA ALA A 121 -12.70 5.98 21.61
C ALA A 121 -13.06 6.17 20.14
N GLY A 122 -13.23 7.44 19.75
CA GLY A 122 -13.88 7.85 18.50
C GLY A 122 -13.21 7.34 17.23
N ALA A 123 -14.01 6.72 16.39
CA ALA A 123 -13.86 6.69 14.94
C ALA A 123 -15.28 6.57 14.37
N GLU A 124 -15.62 7.42 13.41
CA GLU A 124 -16.98 7.56 12.90
C GLU A 124 -17.53 6.21 12.43
N SER A 125 -18.55 5.76 13.15
CA SER A 125 -19.35 4.60 12.80
C SER A 125 -20.22 5.00 11.62
N ASP A 126 -19.79 4.65 10.41
CA ASP A 126 -20.72 4.60 9.31
C ASP A 126 -21.70 3.45 9.57
N SER A 127 -22.98 3.83 9.65
CA SER A 127 -24.16 2.97 9.74
C SER A 127 -24.33 2.16 11.03
N GLY A 128 -25.26 2.64 11.87
CA GLY A 128 -25.61 2.03 13.14
C GLY A 128 -26.00 0.56 13.04
N THR A 129 -25.18 -0.31 13.63
CA THR A 129 -25.61 -1.58 14.21
C THR A 129 -24.62 -1.94 15.31
N THR A 130 -25.17 -2.05 16.53
CA THR A 130 -24.66 -2.66 17.76
C THR A 130 -23.37 -3.48 17.63
N GLY A 131 -22.24 -2.98 18.16
CA GLY A 131 -21.10 -3.72 18.78
C GLY A 131 -20.55 -5.00 18.15
N VAL A 132 -20.91 -5.34 16.91
CA VAL A 132 -20.57 -6.59 16.24
C VAL A 132 -19.87 -6.22 14.94
N ILE A 133 -18.60 -6.60 14.82
CA ILE A 133 -17.84 -6.45 13.58
C ILE A 133 -18.54 -7.29 12.51
N PRO A 134 -19.04 -6.69 11.40
CA PRO A 134 -19.67 -7.45 10.33
C PRO A 134 -18.71 -8.51 9.80
N ILE A 135 -19.19 -9.75 9.62
CA ILE A 135 -18.34 -10.88 9.22
C ILE A 135 -17.59 -10.63 7.91
N GLN A 136 -18.18 -9.86 6.99
CA GLN A 136 -17.57 -9.45 5.74
C GLN A 136 -16.31 -8.60 5.97
N SER A 137 -16.38 -7.64 6.91
CA SER A 137 -15.24 -6.79 7.26
C SER A 137 -14.15 -7.59 7.98
N LEU A 138 -14.53 -8.52 8.86
CA LEU A 138 -13.58 -9.40 9.55
C LEU A 138 -12.81 -10.29 8.58
N ILE A 139 -13.51 -10.88 7.60
CA ILE A 139 -12.88 -11.68 6.54
C ILE A 139 -11.92 -10.81 5.71
N ALA A 140 -12.35 -9.60 5.31
CA ALA A 140 -11.51 -8.69 4.54
C ALA A 140 -10.23 -8.27 5.29
N ILE A 141 -10.36 -7.93 6.58
CA ILE A 141 -9.22 -7.56 7.45
C ILE A 141 -8.27 -8.76 7.62
N ALA A 142 -8.81 -9.94 7.93
CA ALA A 142 -7.99 -11.15 8.11
C ALA A 142 -7.26 -11.53 6.81
N ALA A 143 -7.95 -11.50 5.67
CA ALA A 143 -7.35 -11.79 4.37
C ALA A 143 -6.29 -10.75 3.98
N SER A 144 -6.57 -9.46 4.18
CA SER A 144 -5.61 -8.37 3.89
C SER A 144 -4.34 -8.49 4.75
N GLY A 145 -4.48 -8.77 6.05
CA GLY A 145 -3.34 -8.99 6.95
C GLY A 145 -2.54 -10.24 6.59
N MET A 146 -3.22 -11.35 6.29
CA MET A 146 -2.55 -12.61 5.92
C MET A 146 -1.80 -12.49 4.60
N ILE A 147 -2.44 -11.97 3.55
CA ILE A 147 -1.81 -11.77 2.25
C ILE A 147 -0.68 -10.75 2.37
N GLY A 148 -0.90 -9.63 3.07
CA GLY A 148 0.11 -8.59 3.28
C GLY A 148 1.38 -9.12 3.98
N SER A 149 1.21 -9.87 5.07
CA SER A 149 2.33 -10.50 5.78
C SER A 149 3.05 -11.56 4.94
N LEU A 150 2.31 -12.42 4.24
CA LEU A 150 2.90 -13.42 3.34
C LEU A 150 3.73 -12.76 2.22
N THR A 151 3.20 -11.68 1.62
CA THR A 151 3.91 -10.89 0.62
C THR A 151 5.16 -10.25 1.21
N LEU A 152 5.08 -9.64 2.40
CA LEU A 152 6.23 -9.06 3.08
C LEU A 152 7.35 -10.08 3.29
N PHE A 153 7.06 -11.22 3.93
CA PHE A 153 8.06 -12.24 4.21
C PHE A 153 8.58 -12.91 2.93
N GLY A 154 7.71 -13.21 1.96
CA GLY A 154 8.10 -13.77 0.67
C GLY A 154 9.06 -12.85 -0.10
N SER A 155 8.75 -11.57 -0.14
CA SER A 155 9.61 -10.55 -0.77
C SER A 155 10.96 -10.39 -0.09
N LEU A 156 11.02 -10.40 1.25
CA LEU A 156 12.28 -10.32 1.99
C LEU A 156 13.19 -11.52 1.71
N ILE A 157 12.62 -12.73 1.69
CA ILE A 157 13.37 -13.95 1.34
C ILE A 157 13.86 -13.88 -0.12
N ALA A 158 12.98 -13.47 -1.05
CA ALA A 158 13.35 -13.35 -2.46
C ALA A 158 14.47 -12.33 -2.70
N ALA A 159 14.37 -11.15 -2.07
CA ALA A 159 15.42 -10.13 -2.13
C ALA A 159 16.73 -10.62 -1.51
N GLY A 160 16.68 -11.28 -0.35
CA GLY A 160 17.87 -11.82 0.32
C GLY A 160 18.60 -12.87 -0.52
N LYS A 161 17.86 -13.73 -1.24
CA LYS A 161 18.45 -14.70 -2.18
C LYS A 161 19.15 -14.02 -3.37
N LEU A 162 18.53 -12.99 -3.93
CA LEU A 162 19.07 -12.25 -5.07
C LEU A 162 20.29 -11.40 -4.70
N HIS A 163 20.36 -10.90 -3.45
CA HIS A 163 21.51 -10.16 -2.92
C HIS A 163 22.77 -11.01 -2.71
N GLU A 164 22.76 -12.31 -3.06
CA GLU A 164 23.80 -13.29 -2.74
C GLU A 164 24.26 -13.17 -1.27
N VAL A 165 23.32 -12.98 -0.32
CA VAL A 165 23.66 -12.91 1.11
C VAL A 165 24.32 -14.22 1.50
N SER A 166 25.66 -14.23 1.52
CA SER A 166 26.42 -15.44 1.74
C SER A 166 26.30 -15.81 3.22
N LEU A 167 25.44 -16.76 3.54
CA LEU A 167 25.44 -17.39 4.85
C LEU A 167 26.68 -18.28 4.92
N SER A 168 27.74 -17.79 5.57
CA SER A 168 28.92 -18.59 5.92
C SER A 168 28.62 -19.34 7.22
N TRP A 169 28.11 -20.56 7.10
CA TRP A 169 27.95 -21.46 8.25
C TRP A 169 29.13 -22.44 8.29
N GLY A 170 29.92 -22.41 9.37
CA GLY A 170 31.05 -23.34 9.56
C GLY A 170 32.17 -23.23 8.50
N GLY A 171 32.44 -22.03 7.98
CA GLY A 171 33.53 -21.79 7.02
C GLY A 171 33.26 -22.30 5.60
N LYS A 172 32.10 -22.91 5.34
CA LYS A 172 31.64 -23.26 3.99
C LYS A 172 30.64 -22.20 3.53
N LYS A 173 30.91 -21.60 2.37
CA LYS A 173 29.95 -20.71 1.70
C LYS A 173 28.76 -21.56 1.24
N VAL A 174 27.61 -21.41 1.90
CA VAL A 174 26.36 -21.95 1.38
C VAL A 174 25.77 -20.88 0.48
N ARG A 175 25.82 -21.12 -0.84
CA ARG A 175 25.07 -20.30 -1.80
C ARG A 175 23.61 -20.74 -1.70
N MET A 176 22.74 -19.81 -1.31
CA MET A 176 21.28 -20.02 -1.30
C MET A 176 20.70 -19.86 -2.71
#